data_AF-S3IIT5-F1
#
_entry.id   AF-S3IIT5-F1
#
_cell.length_a   1.000
_cell.length_b   1.000
_cell.length_c   1.000
_cell.angle_alpha   90.00
_cell.angle_beta   90.00
_cell.angle_gamma   90.00
#
_symmetry.space_group_name_H-M   'P 1'
#
loop_
_entity.id
_entity.type
_entity.pdbx_description
1 polymer ?
#
loop_
_entity_poly.entity_id
_entity_poly.type
_entity_poly.pdbx_seq_one_letter_code
_entity_poly.pdbx_strand_id
1 'polypeptide(L)' 'MLPATPANWYPERHWRLAQAGIIPTSTNAVVAGSHRTWARPEAADLAKLYALLAPNYGALIESYLTAQDVAKAKA' A
#
# COMPACT_ATOMS: atom_id res chain seq x y z
N MET A 1 12.16 -26.99 -13.67
CA MET A 1 10.70 -26.95 -13.92
C MET A 1 10.01 -26.65 -12.59
N LEU A 2 9.56 -25.42 -12.36
CA LEU A 2 8.79 -25.08 -11.16
C LEU A 2 7.41 -25.76 -11.26
N PRO A 3 6.88 -26.40 -10.20
CA PRO A 3 5.58 -27.04 -10.26
C PRO A 3 4.50 -25.99 -10.48
N ALA A 4 3.60 -26.25 -11.44
CA ALA A 4 2.44 -25.42 -11.70
C ALA A 4 1.60 -25.29 -10.42
N THR A 5 1.36 -24.07 -9.96
CA THR A 5 0.58 -23.79 -8.75
C THR A 5 -0.87 -24.22 -8.97
N PRO A 6 -1.50 -25.03 -8.09
CA PRO A 6 -2.87 -25.47 -8.29
C PRO A 6 -3.85 -24.31 -8.10
N ALA A 7 -4.87 -24.24 -8.96
CA ALA A 7 -5.85 -23.14 -9.03
C ALA A 7 -6.76 -22.94 -7.79
N ASN A 8 -6.58 -23.71 -6.71
CA ASN A 8 -7.49 -23.79 -5.56
C ASN A 8 -6.91 -23.28 -4.22
N TRP A 9 -5.75 -22.61 -4.23
CA TRP A 9 -5.02 -22.27 -2.99
C TRP A 9 -5.52 -21.06 -2.19
N TYR A 10 -6.49 -20.29 -2.70
CA TYR A 10 -6.89 -18.99 -2.12
C TYR A 10 -8.38 -18.69 -1.85
N PRO A 11 -9.41 -19.37 -2.41
CA PRO A 11 -10.80 -18.99 -2.13
C PRO A 11 -11.32 -19.45 -0.76
N GLU A 12 -10.87 -20.60 -0.28
CA GLU A 12 -11.54 -21.32 0.83
C GLU A 12 -11.28 -20.70 2.23
N ARG A 13 -10.18 -19.95 2.41
CA ARG A 13 -9.79 -19.40 3.72
C ARG A 13 -10.51 -18.10 4.08
N HIS A 14 -10.68 -17.21 3.11
CA HIS A 14 -11.40 -15.95 3.32
C HIS A 14 -12.86 -16.21 3.66
N TRP A 15 -13.41 -17.30 3.09
CA TRP A 15 -14.75 -17.79 3.34
C TRP A 15 -15.00 -18.13 4.82
N ARG A 16 -14.04 -18.77 5.53
CA ARG A 16 -14.20 -19.10 6.96
C ARG A 16 -14.26 -17.87 7.87
N LEU A 17 -13.46 -16.85 7.58
CA LEU A 17 -13.48 -15.59 8.32
C LEU A 17 -14.82 -14.88 8.12
N ALA A 18 -15.27 -14.78 6.87
CA ALA A 18 -16.56 -14.18 6.54
C ALA A 18 -17.75 -14.97 7.14
N GLN A 19 -17.71 -16.31 7.13
CA GLN A 19 -18.70 -17.17 7.77
C GLN A 19 -18.80 -16.95 9.29
N ALA A 20 -17.69 -16.62 9.95
CA ALA A 20 -17.65 -16.27 11.36
C ALA A 20 -18.03 -14.80 11.64
N GLY A 21 -18.47 -14.04 10.62
CA GLY A 21 -18.84 -12.62 10.74
C GLY A 21 -17.64 -11.66 10.77
N ILE A 22 -16.42 -12.14 10.55
CA ILE A 22 -15.22 -11.30 10.49
C ILE A 22 -15.15 -10.67 9.10
N ILE A 23 -14.93 -9.34 9.04
CA ILE A 23 -14.71 -8.62 7.79
C ILE A 23 -13.21 -8.70 7.45
N PRO A 24 -12.80 -9.46 6.41
CA PRO A 24 -11.41 -9.48 6.01
C PRO A 24 -11.03 -8.09 5.49
N THR A 25 -9.92 -7.55 5.98
CA THR A 25 -9.39 -6.26 5.52
C THR A 25 -7.91 -6.38 5.19
N SER A 26 -7.40 -5.45 4.38
CA SER A 26 -5.98 -5.39 4.05
C SER A 26 -5.24 -4.45 4.99
N THR A 27 -3.94 -4.66 5.18
CA THR A 27 -3.09 -3.74 5.94
C THR A 27 -3.17 -2.32 5.39
N ASN A 28 -3.23 -2.17 4.07
CA ASN A 28 -3.37 -0.85 3.43
C ASN A 28 -4.69 -0.16 3.80
N ALA A 29 -5.81 -0.91 3.86
CA ALA A 29 -7.10 -0.37 4.26
C ALA A 29 -7.11 0.05 5.74
N VAL A 30 -6.42 -0.70 6.62
CA VAL A 30 -6.27 -0.33 8.04
C VAL A 30 -5.45 0.95 8.19
N VAL A 31 -4.31 1.05 7.51
CA VAL A 31 -3.46 2.26 7.57
C VAL A 31 -4.22 3.46 7.00
N ALA A 32 -4.88 3.30 5.84
CA ALA A 32 -5.67 4.37 5.22
C ALA A 32 -6.82 4.83 6.12
N GLY A 33 -7.54 3.89 6.73
CA GLY A 33 -8.60 4.19 7.69
C GLY A 33 -8.08 4.88 8.96
N SER A 34 -6.84 4.60 9.37
CA SER A 34 -6.24 5.19 10.56
C SER A 34 -5.91 6.67 10.36
N HIS A 35 -5.29 7.04 9.24
CA HIS A 35 -4.94 8.45 8.99
C HIS A 35 -6.10 9.26 8.36
N ARG A 36 -7.08 8.63 7.69
CA ARG A 36 -8.30 9.20 7.07
C ARG A 36 -8.09 10.25 5.96
N THR A 37 -7.19 11.20 6.15
CA THR A 37 -6.90 12.33 5.25
C THR A 37 -5.41 12.58 5.15
N TRP A 38 -4.97 13.08 4.00
CA TRP A 38 -3.60 13.53 3.73
C TRP A 38 -3.39 15.03 3.99
N ALA A 39 -4.46 15.80 4.18
CA ALA A 39 -4.38 17.25 4.45
C ALA A 39 -3.97 17.52 5.91
N ARG A 40 -2.71 17.21 6.23
CA ARG A 40 -2.12 17.29 7.58
C ARG A 40 -0.63 17.63 7.49
N PRO A 41 -0.07 18.33 8.49
CA PRO A 41 1.33 18.77 8.45
C PRO A 41 2.33 17.60 8.42
N GLU A 42 1.99 16.46 9.03
CA GLU A 42 2.82 15.26 9.11
C GLU A 42 2.65 14.29 7.92
N ALA A 43 2.01 14.71 6.83
CA ALA A 43 1.73 13.86 5.67
C ALA A 43 2.99 13.21 5.06
N ALA A 44 4.11 13.92 5.06
CA ALA A 44 5.39 13.41 4.57
C ALA A 44 5.93 12.27 5.44
N ASP A 45 5.74 12.32 6.76
CA ASP A 45 6.17 11.25 7.66
C ASP A 45 5.26 10.01 7.54
N LEU A 46 3.97 10.22 7.31
CA LEU A 46 3.05 9.12 6.98
C LEU A 46 3.43 8.46 5.66
N ALA A 47 3.82 9.22 4.64
CA ALA A 47 4.27 8.67 3.36
C ALA A 47 5.48 7.74 3.52
N LYS A 48 6.39 8.02 4.47
CA LYS A 48 7.52 7.11 4.79
C LYS A 48 7.02 5.77 5.33
N LEU A 49 5.97 5.76 6.16
CA LEU A 49 5.36 4.52 6.65
C LEU A 49 4.72 3.72 5.50
N TYR A 50 4.10 4.39 4.54
CA TYR A 50 3.56 3.76 3.34
C TYR A 50 4.65 3.12 2.47
N ALA A 51 5.81 3.76 2.36
CA ALA A 51 6.96 3.21 1.63
C ALA A 51 7.50 1.92 2.27
N LEU A 52 7.40 1.77 3.61
CA LEU A 52 7.75 0.52 4.31
C LEU A 52 6.73 -0.60 4.05
N LEU A 53 5.45 -0.26 3.99
CA LEU A 53 4.36 -1.22 3.73
C LEU A 53 4.35 -1.70 2.27
N ALA A 54 4.64 -0.80 1.34
CA ALA A 54 4.57 -1.04 -0.09
C ALA A 54 5.83 -0.47 -0.78
N PRO A 55 6.87 -1.28 -1.01
CA PRO A 55 8.13 -0.81 -1.62
C PRO A 55 7.92 -0.11 -2.98
N ASN A 56 6.96 -0.59 -3.77
CA ASN A 56 6.60 0.04 -5.05
C ASN A 56 6.12 1.50 -4.87
N TYR A 57 5.44 1.80 -3.77
CA TYR A 57 5.00 3.16 -3.46
C TYR A 57 6.19 4.06 -3.08
N GLY A 58 7.20 3.51 -2.41
CA GLY A 58 8.47 4.20 -2.17
C GLY A 58 9.16 4.63 -3.46
N ALA A 59 9.23 3.75 -4.46
CA ALA A 59 9.80 4.08 -5.77
C ALA A 59 9.03 5.20 -6.49
N LEU A 60 7.70 5.26 -6.34
CA LEU A 60 6.89 6.36 -6.88
C LEU A 60 7.23 7.70 -6.22
N ILE A 61 7.42 7.71 -4.90
CA ILE A 61 7.80 8.91 -4.15
C ILE A 61 9.16 9.42 -4.64
N GLU A 62 10.16 8.54 -4.76
CA GLU A 62 11.50 8.88 -5.25
C GLU A 62 11.46 9.49 -6.67
N SER A 63 10.74 8.82 -7.58
CA SER A 63 10.56 9.29 -8.95
C SER A 63 9.91 10.68 -9.00
N TYR A 64 8.86 10.91 -8.20
CA TYR A 64 8.18 12.20 -8.12
C TYR A 64 9.08 13.32 -7.59
N LEU A 65 9.83 13.08 -6.51
CA LEU A 65 10.74 14.07 -5.95
C LEU A 65 11.83 14.45 -6.97
N THR A 66 12.39 13.46 -7.66
CA THR A 66 13.38 13.68 -8.73
C THR A 66 12.79 14.55 -9.85
N ALA A 67 11.56 14.27 -10.28
CA ALA A 67 10.89 15.08 -11.31
C ALA A 67 10.65 16.53 -10.85
N GLN A 68 10.29 16.74 -9.59
CA GLN A 68 10.11 18.07 -9.01
C GLN A 68 11.41 18.87 -8.93
N ASP A 69 12.52 18.23 -8.56
CA ASP A 69 13.83 18.88 -8.50
C ASP A 69 14.30 19.32 -9.89
N VAL A 70 14.13 18.46 -10.89
CA VAL A 70 14.42 18.80 -12.30
C VAL A 70 13.53 19.95 -12.79
N ALA A 71 12.25 19.97 -12.43
CA ALA A 71 11.34 21.04 -12.83
C ALA A 71 11.73 22.39 -12.22
N LYS A 72 12.10 22.42 -10.94
CA LYS A 72 12.54 23.64 -10.24
C LYS A 72 13.89 24.15 -10.74
N ALA A 73 14.82 23.26 -11.10
CA ALA A 73 16.11 23.64 -11.64
C ALA A 73 16.04 24.23 -13.07
N LYS A 74 14.92 24.03 -13.77
CA LYS A 74 14.66 24.58 -15.11
C LYS A 74 13.89 25.92 -15.10
N ALA A 75 13.40 26.35 -13.92
CA ALA A 75 12.71 27.62 -13.72
C ALA A 75 13.69 28.73 -13.35
#